data_AF-A0A438ZDK6-F1
#
_entry.id   AF-A0A438ZDK6-F1
#
_cell.length_a   1.000
_cell.length_b   1.000
_cell.length_c   1.000
_cell.angle_alpha   90.00
_cell.angle_beta   90.00
_cell.angle_gamma   90.00
#
_symmetry.space_group_name_H-M   'P 1'
#
loop_
_entity.id
_entity.type
_entity.pdbx_description
1 polymer ?
#
loop_
_entity_poly.entity_id
_entity_poly.type
_entity_poly.pdbx_seq_one_letter_code
_entity_poly.pdbx_strand_id
1 'polypeptide(L)'
;MGVFKSFKQKFHSPKPIKTHFSLKDALGDLPPIQSGENGDALGYLKNADNVFLEFVRNSKELSEHSSPKNNEKLIKIMQTLKDGQNKDDLPESLRPKSGYINTYAKMWWEKPAPTITRNFSTPSSSRCIHPRDSRALSIREGARLQSFPDNYKFYGSTSAKRLQIGNAVPPLLSVALAQAVFDFLKG
;
A
#
# COMPACT_ATOMS: atom_id res chain seq x y z
N MET A 1 -18.25 -23.99 26.46
CA MET A 1 -18.40 -25.21 25.65
C MET A 1 -18.66 -24.80 24.21
N GLY A 2 -17.68 -24.96 23.31
CA GLY A 2 -17.92 -24.78 21.88
C GLY A 2 -18.59 -26.04 21.32
N VAL A 3 -19.66 -25.89 20.55
CA VAL A 3 -20.26 -27.01 19.82
C VAL A 3 -19.35 -27.33 18.62
N PHE A 4 -18.47 -28.32 18.76
CA PHE A 4 -17.76 -28.90 17.63
C PHE A 4 -18.71 -29.84 16.87
N LYS A 5 -19.54 -29.27 15.99
CA LYS A 5 -20.17 -30.06 14.93
C LYS A 5 -19.11 -30.35 13.87
N SER A 6 -18.78 -31.63 13.68
CA SER A 6 -17.94 -32.03 12.56
C SER A 6 -18.75 -31.93 11.27
N PHE A 7 -18.20 -31.20 10.29
CA PHE A 7 -18.72 -31.21 8.93
C PHE A 7 -18.22 -32.47 8.23
N LYS A 8 -19.11 -33.16 7.49
CA LYS A 8 -18.72 -34.34 6.69
C LYS A 8 -17.97 -33.96 5.41
N GLN A 9 -18.21 -32.75 4.89
CA GLN A 9 -17.51 -32.27 3.71
C GLN A 9 -16.16 -31.65 4.06
N LYS A 10 -15.24 -31.65 3.09
CA LYS A 10 -13.90 -31.08 3.24
C LYS A 10 -13.91 -29.60 2.86
N PHE A 11 -13.31 -28.75 3.68
CA PHE A 11 -13.06 -27.36 3.33
C PHE A 11 -11.90 -27.26 2.32
N HIS A 12 -12.09 -26.48 1.27
CA HIS A 12 -11.07 -26.20 0.27
C HIS A 12 -10.70 -24.72 0.35
N SER A 13 -9.47 -24.44 0.81
CA SER A 13 -8.96 -23.07 0.86
C SER A 13 -8.84 -22.46 -0.54
N PRO A 14 -9.00 -21.12 -0.66
CA PRO A 14 -8.77 -20.43 -1.93
C PRO A 14 -7.34 -20.67 -2.42
N LYS A 15 -7.19 -20.93 -3.71
CA LYS A 15 -5.89 -21.20 -4.34
C LYS A 15 -5.16 -19.88 -4.62
N PRO A 16 -3.83 -19.81 -4.41
CA PRO A 16 -3.04 -18.63 -4.80
C PRO A 16 -3.12 -18.35 -6.30
N ILE A 17 -3.17 -17.08 -6.66
CA ILE A 17 -3.10 -16.63 -8.05
C ILE A 17 -1.62 -16.48 -8.43
N LYS A 18 -1.23 -16.90 -9.64
CA LYS A 18 0.16 -16.79 -10.13
C LYS A 18 0.50 -15.40 -10.67
N THR A 19 -0.51 -14.60 -11.00
CA THR A 19 -0.37 -13.23 -11.50
C THR A 19 -0.30 -12.27 -10.33
N HIS A 20 0.58 -11.28 -10.44
CA HIS A 20 0.78 -10.27 -9.41
C HIS A 20 0.61 -8.89 -10.04
N PHE A 21 0.09 -7.93 -9.27
CA PHE A 21 0.07 -6.53 -9.65
C PHE A 21 1.35 -5.86 -9.17
N SER A 22 1.95 -5.07 -10.05
CA SER A 22 3.06 -4.19 -9.69
C SER A 22 2.56 -2.98 -8.88
N LEU A 23 3.49 -2.27 -8.24
CA LEU A 23 3.18 -1.01 -7.57
C LEU A 23 2.55 0.00 -8.55
N LYS A 24 3.05 0.02 -9.79
CA LYS A 24 2.51 0.83 -10.89
C LYS A 24 1.07 0.47 -11.24
N ASP A 25 0.73 -0.82 -11.30
CA ASP A 25 -0.64 -1.24 -11.61
C ASP A 25 -1.63 -0.76 -10.54
N ALA A 26 -1.19 -0.70 -9.28
CA ALA A 26 -2.02 -0.28 -8.16
C ALA A 26 -2.12 1.25 -7.95
N LEU A 27 -1.05 1.99 -8.28
CA LEU A 27 -0.92 3.41 -7.93
C LEU A 27 -0.75 4.34 -9.14
N GLY A 28 -0.58 3.80 -10.35
CA GLY A 28 -0.16 4.56 -11.54
C GLY A 28 -1.20 5.56 -12.07
N ASP A 29 -2.46 5.47 -11.65
CA ASP A 29 -3.52 6.45 -11.94
C ASP A 29 -3.60 7.56 -10.88
N LEU A 30 -2.82 7.51 -9.80
CA LEU A 30 -2.76 8.59 -8.81
C LEU A 30 -1.84 9.73 -9.27
N PRO A 31 -2.25 10.99 -9.06
CA PRO A 31 -1.48 12.16 -9.46
C PRO A 31 -0.17 12.22 -8.68
N PRO A 32 0.95 12.66 -9.30
CA PRO A 32 2.17 12.88 -8.56
C PRO A 32 1.98 14.04 -7.57
N ILE A 33 2.47 13.86 -6.34
CA ILE A 33 2.51 14.91 -5.31
C ILE A 33 3.88 14.94 -4.64
N GLN A 34 4.31 16.11 -4.18
CA GLN A 34 5.55 16.31 -3.45
C GLN A 34 5.36 16.14 -1.94
N SER A 35 6.47 16.18 -1.19
CA SER A 35 6.43 16.11 0.27
C SER A 35 5.65 17.30 0.86
N GLY A 36 4.59 17.00 1.62
CA GLY A 36 3.71 18.01 2.23
C GLY A 36 2.52 18.44 1.38
N GLU A 37 2.39 17.94 0.14
CA GLU A 37 1.26 18.27 -0.73
C GLU A 37 0.04 17.36 -0.48
N ASN A 38 -1.13 17.86 -0.88
CA ASN A 38 -2.38 17.12 -0.92
C ASN A 38 -2.85 17.06 -2.39
N GLY A 39 -3.07 15.85 -2.91
CA GLY A 39 -3.48 15.59 -4.28
C GLY A 39 -4.97 15.29 -4.45
N ASP A 40 -5.79 15.37 -3.40
CA ASP A 40 -7.21 15.00 -3.45
C ASP A 40 -7.96 15.79 -4.53
N ALA A 41 -7.71 17.10 -4.61
CA ALA A 41 -8.34 17.99 -5.60
C ALA A 41 -7.84 17.79 -7.05
N LEU A 42 -6.72 17.09 -7.24
CA LEU A 42 -6.19 16.79 -8.58
C LEU A 42 -6.97 15.66 -9.26
N GLY A 43 -7.69 14.84 -8.47
CA GLY A 43 -8.41 13.67 -8.97
C GLY A 43 -7.48 12.60 -9.55
N TYR A 44 -8.06 11.61 -10.23
CA TYR A 44 -7.31 10.52 -10.86
C TYR A 44 -6.81 10.92 -12.26
N LEU A 45 -5.58 10.53 -12.61
CA LEU A 45 -4.92 10.91 -13.87
C LEU A 45 -5.52 10.29 -15.14
N LYS A 46 -6.06 9.08 -15.01
CA LYS A 46 -6.59 8.27 -16.12
C LYS A 46 -7.78 7.47 -15.62
N ASN A 47 -8.46 6.73 -16.48
CA ASN A 47 -9.45 5.74 -16.04
C ASN A 47 -8.76 4.49 -15.48
N ALA A 48 -9.51 3.66 -14.73
CA ALA A 48 -9.04 2.33 -14.37
C ALA A 48 -8.80 1.53 -15.65
N ASP A 49 -7.63 0.90 -15.77
CA ASP A 49 -7.17 0.20 -16.96
C ASP A 49 -6.71 -1.24 -16.66
N ASN A 50 -6.98 -1.71 -15.45
CA ASN A 50 -6.73 -3.07 -15.03
C ASN A 50 -7.74 -3.50 -13.95
N VAL A 51 -7.93 -4.82 -13.81
CA VAL A 51 -8.96 -5.38 -12.92
C VAL A 51 -8.75 -5.04 -11.44
N PHE A 52 -7.52 -4.75 -11.03
CA PHE A 52 -7.26 -4.32 -9.65
C PHE A 52 -7.75 -2.89 -9.43
N LEU A 53 -7.45 -1.96 -10.34
CA LEU A 53 -7.98 -0.61 -10.30
C LEU A 53 -9.50 -0.58 -10.45
N GLU A 54 -10.08 -1.43 -11.31
CA GLU A 54 -11.54 -1.56 -11.41
C GLU A 54 -12.18 -1.96 -10.08
N PHE A 55 -11.50 -2.82 -9.30
CA PHE A 55 -11.97 -3.21 -7.97
C PHE A 55 -11.82 -2.09 -6.94
N VAL A 56 -10.61 -1.52 -6.79
CA VAL A 56 -10.37 -0.52 -5.74
C VAL A 56 -10.99 0.82 -6.07
N ARG A 57 -11.07 1.23 -7.34
CA ARG A 57 -11.53 2.56 -7.74
C ARG A 57 -13.05 2.61 -7.93
N ASN A 58 -13.76 2.40 -6.83
CA ASN A 58 -15.22 2.50 -6.77
C ASN A 58 -15.73 3.90 -6.41
N SER A 59 -14.87 4.92 -6.49
CA SER A 59 -15.16 6.33 -6.21
C SER A 59 -14.74 7.21 -7.38
N LYS A 60 -15.52 8.26 -7.65
CA LYS A 60 -15.13 9.34 -8.59
C LYS A 60 -14.21 10.37 -7.93
N GLU A 61 -14.26 10.48 -6.61
CA GLU A 61 -13.48 11.42 -5.84
C GLU A 61 -12.24 10.73 -5.25
N LEU A 62 -11.10 11.40 -5.37
CA LEU A 62 -9.86 11.01 -4.73
C LEU A 62 -9.82 11.62 -3.32
N SER A 63 -9.45 10.81 -2.33
CA SER A 63 -9.34 11.24 -0.94
C SER A 63 -8.15 10.57 -0.26
N GLU A 64 -7.66 11.19 0.82
CA GLU A 64 -6.56 10.67 1.65
C GLU A 64 -5.23 10.53 0.88
N HIS A 65 -5.10 11.21 -0.26
CA HIS A 65 -3.89 11.23 -1.08
C HIS A 65 -3.05 12.47 -0.73
N SER A 66 -2.55 12.49 0.51
CA SER A 66 -1.66 13.52 0.99
C SER A 66 -0.34 12.93 1.49
N SER A 67 0.76 13.60 1.13
CA SER A 67 2.10 13.23 1.54
C SER A 67 2.43 13.86 2.90
N PRO A 68 3.10 13.13 3.82
CA PRO A 68 3.67 13.78 4.98
C PRO A 68 4.71 14.83 4.56
N LYS A 69 4.75 15.94 5.31
CA LYS A 69 5.81 16.95 5.19
C LYS A 69 7.08 16.44 5.84
N ASN A 70 8.17 16.41 5.08
CA ASN A 70 9.47 15.93 5.54
C ASN A 70 10.49 17.09 5.58
N ASN A 71 11.55 16.91 6.36
CA ASN A 71 12.65 17.87 6.38
C ASN A 71 13.50 17.76 5.11
N GLU A 72 14.27 18.82 4.82
CA GLU A 72 15.09 18.95 3.62
C GLU A 72 16.08 17.80 3.46
N LYS A 73 16.71 17.36 4.55
CA LYS A 73 17.66 16.24 4.52
C LYS A 73 17.00 14.95 4.04
N LEU A 74 15.82 14.63 4.56
CA LEU A 74 15.08 13.44 4.15
C LEU A 74 14.59 13.56 2.71
N ILE A 75 14.10 14.74 2.30
CA ILE A 75 13.72 14.99 0.90
C ILE A 75 14.91 14.74 -0.03
N LYS A 76 16.08 15.27 0.30
CA LYS A 76 17.31 15.09 -0.49
C LYS A 76 17.72 13.62 -0.58
N ILE A 77 17.61 12.87 0.53
CA ILE A 77 17.82 11.41 0.52
C ILE A 77 16.85 10.74 -0.46
N MET A 78 15.56 11.02 -0.35
CA MET A 78 14.53 10.40 -1.20
C MET A 78 14.69 10.77 -2.69
N GLN A 79 15.16 11.98 -3.00
CA GLN A 79 15.43 12.42 -4.38
C GLN A 79 16.69 11.80 -4.98
N THR A 80 17.71 11.54 -4.15
CA THR A 80 18.99 10.96 -4.61
C THR A 80 18.83 9.48 -5.00
N LEU A 81 17.96 8.75 -4.31
CA LEU A 81 17.71 7.34 -4.58
C LEU A 81 16.99 7.12 -5.91
N LYS A 82 17.47 6.13 -6.67
CA LYS A 82 16.78 5.57 -7.83
C LYS A 82 15.78 4.49 -7.42
N ASP A 83 14.95 4.04 -8.36
CA ASP A 83 14.00 2.94 -8.16
C ASP A 83 14.66 1.73 -7.51
N GLY A 84 14.05 1.18 -6.46
CA GLY A 84 14.57 0.01 -5.75
C GLY A 84 15.82 0.22 -4.90
N GLN A 85 16.49 1.37 -4.99
CA GLN A 85 17.70 1.65 -4.20
C GLN A 85 17.36 1.90 -2.72
N ASN A 86 18.37 1.74 -1.88
CA ASN A 86 18.29 1.90 -0.43
C ASN A 86 19.42 2.79 0.09
N LYS A 87 19.43 2.99 1.41
CA LYS A 87 20.38 3.88 2.09
C LYS A 87 21.86 3.61 1.75
N ASP A 88 22.23 2.36 1.45
CA ASP A 88 23.61 1.99 1.18
C ASP A 88 24.07 2.47 -0.21
N ASP A 89 23.13 2.71 -1.13
CA ASP A 89 23.36 3.30 -2.46
C ASP A 89 23.58 4.82 -2.44
N LEU A 90 23.36 5.48 -1.29
CA LEU A 90 23.55 6.92 -1.14
C LEU A 90 25.03 7.31 -1.11
N PRO A 91 25.40 8.53 -1.54
CA PRO A 91 26.71 9.07 -1.25
C PRO A 91 26.91 9.18 0.26
N GLU A 92 28.16 9.02 0.72
CA GLU A 92 28.50 8.97 2.14
C GLU A 92 28.01 10.21 2.92
N SER A 93 28.03 11.38 2.29
CA SER A 93 27.55 12.65 2.87
C SER A 93 26.05 12.65 3.21
N LEU A 94 25.24 11.83 2.54
CA LEU A 94 23.79 11.73 2.75
C LEU A 94 23.38 10.44 3.46
N ARG A 95 24.28 9.46 3.56
CA ARG A 95 23.99 8.14 4.10
C ARG A 95 23.64 8.19 5.59
N PRO A 96 22.47 7.68 6.01
CA PRO A 96 22.14 7.47 7.42
C PRO A 96 23.18 6.56 8.10
N LYS A 97 23.62 6.94 9.30
CA LYS A 97 24.66 6.21 10.07
C LYS A 97 24.21 4.85 10.62
N SER A 98 22.90 4.61 10.70
CA SER A 98 22.31 3.38 11.22
C SER A 98 20.97 3.07 10.53
N GLY A 99 20.48 1.85 10.73
CA GLY A 99 19.21 1.38 10.18
C GLY A 99 19.35 0.04 9.44
N TYR A 100 18.23 -0.63 9.23
CA TYR A 100 18.16 -1.86 8.46
C TYR A 100 18.22 -1.60 6.96
N ILE A 101 18.52 -2.62 6.14
CA ILE A 101 18.60 -2.51 4.68
C ILE A 101 17.30 -2.00 4.02
N ASN A 102 16.17 -2.20 4.70
CA ASN A 102 14.86 -1.76 4.22
C ASN A 102 14.51 -0.32 4.68
N THR A 103 15.36 0.37 5.43
CA THR A 103 15.12 1.76 5.79
C THR A 103 15.73 2.72 4.77
N TYR A 104 15.12 3.89 4.62
CA TYR A 104 15.43 4.90 3.63
C TYR A 104 15.59 4.28 2.24
N ALA A 105 14.60 3.46 1.85
CA ALA A 105 14.61 2.71 0.62
C ALA A 105 13.39 3.00 -0.25
N LYS A 106 13.63 3.16 -1.55
CA LYS A 106 12.59 3.25 -2.57
C LYS A 106 11.99 1.89 -2.84
N MET A 107 10.67 1.84 -3.02
CA MET A 107 10.03 0.65 -3.57
C MET A 107 10.40 0.50 -5.05
N TRP A 108 9.92 -0.56 -5.68
CA TRP A 108 10.12 -0.83 -7.10
C TRP A 108 8.83 -0.55 -7.85
N TRP A 109 8.91 0.24 -8.92
CA TRP A 109 7.71 0.62 -9.68
C TRP A 109 7.05 -0.56 -10.39
N GLU A 110 7.87 -1.42 -10.99
CA GLU A 110 7.41 -2.56 -11.81
C GLU A 110 7.40 -3.90 -11.03
N LYS A 111 7.48 -3.86 -9.68
CA LYS A 111 7.34 -5.07 -8.83
C LYS A 111 6.22 -4.90 -7.81
N PRO A 112 5.69 -6.01 -7.24
CA PRO A 112 4.74 -5.93 -6.14
C PRO A 112 5.30 -5.14 -4.95
N ALA A 113 4.41 -4.49 -4.21
CA ALA A 113 4.79 -3.77 -3.01
C ALA A 113 5.30 -4.73 -1.91
N PRO A 114 6.24 -4.29 -1.05
CA PRO A 114 6.53 -5.02 0.18
C PRO A 114 5.31 -5.03 1.11
N THR A 115 5.34 -5.86 2.15
CA THR A 115 4.27 -5.91 3.16
C THR A 115 3.97 -4.52 3.72
N ILE A 116 2.70 -4.12 3.64
CA ILE A 116 2.21 -2.86 4.19
C ILE A 116 2.03 -3.02 5.70
N THR A 117 2.94 -2.42 6.46
CA THR A 117 2.90 -2.40 7.94
C THR A 117 2.38 -1.06 8.43
N ARG A 118 2.06 -0.92 9.73
CA ARG A 118 1.71 0.39 10.33
C ARG A 118 2.73 1.52 10.07
N ASN A 119 3.96 1.19 9.66
CA ASN A 119 5.04 2.12 9.36
C ASN A 119 5.23 2.37 7.85
N PHE A 120 4.23 2.09 7.00
CA PHE A 120 4.28 2.30 5.54
C PHE A 120 4.45 3.76 5.12
N SER A 121 4.53 4.70 6.04
CA SER A 121 4.79 6.13 5.77
C SER A 121 6.00 6.65 6.56
N THR A 122 6.84 5.74 7.07
CA THR A 122 8.00 6.05 7.93
C THR A 122 9.27 5.51 7.28
N PRO A 123 9.96 6.31 6.43
CA PRO A 123 11.14 5.85 5.70
C PRO A 123 12.27 5.33 6.60
N SER A 124 12.40 5.85 7.81
CA SER A 124 13.40 5.38 8.78
C SER A 124 13.11 3.98 9.35
N SER A 125 11.95 3.40 9.07
CA SER A 125 11.51 2.10 9.62
C SER A 125 11.09 1.09 8.57
N SER A 126 10.75 1.51 7.34
CA SER A 126 10.29 0.61 6.29
C SER A 126 10.63 1.10 4.88
N ARG A 127 10.62 0.17 3.91
CA ARG A 127 10.79 0.46 2.48
C ARG A 127 9.46 0.98 1.95
N CYS A 128 9.27 2.29 2.08
CA CYS A 128 8.02 2.95 1.77
C CYS A 128 8.17 4.25 0.99
N ILE A 129 9.36 4.54 0.48
CA ILE A 129 9.55 5.70 -0.38
C ILE A 129 8.99 5.36 -1.76
N HIS A 130 8.07 6.19 -2.24
CA HIS A 130 7.50 6.11 -3.58
C HIS A 130 8.62 6.25 -4.63
N PRO A 131 8.72 5.34 -5.62
CA PRO A 131 9.83 5.34 -6.56
C PRO A 131 9.83 6.56 -7.51
N ARG A 132 8.64 6.94 -8.00
CA ARG A 132 8.39 8.12 -8.83
C ARG A 132 8.49 9.45 -8.04
N ASP A 133 7.74 9.56 -6.95
CA ASP A 133 7.45 10.87 -6.32
C ASP A 133 8.38 11.25 -5.15
N SER A 134 9.43 10.47 -4.87
CA SER A 134 10.47 10.77 -3.84
C SER A 134 9.91 11.28 -2.50
N ARG A 135 8.85 10.62 -2.04
CA ARG A 135 8.15 10.86 -0.76
C ARG A 135 7.73 9.53 -0.14
N ALA A 136 7.33 9.52 1.13
CA ALA A 136 6.70 8.33 1.71
C ALA A 136 5.29 8.11 1.12
N LEU A 137 4.76 6.88 1.24
CA LEU A 137 3.39 6.59 0.85
C LEU A 137 2.36 7.40 1.66
N SER A 138 1.34 7.86 0.96
CA SER A 138 0.11 8.44 1.48
C SER A 138 -0.82 7.37 2.07
N ILE A 139 -1.85 7.82 2.78
CA ILE A 139 -2.89 6.93 3.33
C ILE A 139 -3.62 6.20 2.20
N ARG A 140 -4.01 6.91 1.13
CA ARG A 140 -4.64 6.35 -0.06
C ARG A 140 -3.82 5.22 -0.69
N GLU A 141 -2.53 5.44 -0.87
CA GLU A 141 -1.66 4.43 -1.46
C GLU A 141 -1.52 3.20 -0.56
N GLY A 142 -1.29 3.38 0.75
CA GLY A 142 -1.26 2.27 1.70
C GLY A 142 -2.58 1.48 1.73
N ALA A 143 -3.72 2.19 1.68
CA ALA A 143 -5.05 1.59 1.63
C ALA A 143 -5.24 0.75 0.36
N ARG A 144 -4.89 1.29 -0.81
CA ARG A 144 -4.95 0.56 -2.08
C ARG A 144 -4.06 -0.66 -2.07
N LEU A 145 -2.83 -0.58 -1.56
CA LEU A 145 -1.94 -1.74 -1.49
C LEU A 145 -2.45 -2.83 -0.54
N GLN A 146 -3.33 -2.47 0.40
CA GLN A 146 -4.11 -3.41 1.20
C GLN A 146 -5.46 -3.77 0.56
N SER A 147 -5.70 -3.43 -0.70
CA SER A 147 -6.93 -3.64 -1.47
C SER A 147 -8.20 -2.99 -0.90
N PHE A 148 -8.08 -1.93 -0.10
CA PHE A 148 -9.24 -1.16 0.30
C PHE A 148 -9.83 -0.39 -0.89
N PRO A 149 -11.16 -0.41 -1.08
CA PRO A 149 -11.80 0.43 -2.08
C PRO A 149 -11.64 1.92 -1.76
N ASP A 150 -11.70 2.75 -2.80
CA ASP A 150 -11.37 4.17 -2.69
C ASP A 150 -12.40 4.96 -1.89
N ASN A 151 -13.63 4.48 -1.84
CA ASN A 151 -14.68 5.04 -0.98
C ASN A 151 -14.62 4.60 0.49
N TYR A 152 -13.70 3.71 0.88
CA TYR A 152 -13.58 3.26 2.26
C TYR A 152 -13.07 4.40 3.16
N LYS A 153 -13.80 4.68 4.25
CA LYS A 153 -13.50 5.79 5.17
C LYS A 153 -12.71 5.28 6.37
N PHE A 154 -11.51 5.83 6.56
CA PHE A 154 -10.70 5.63 7.77
C PHE A 154 -10.91 6.81 8.72
N TYR A 155 -11.05 6.52 10.02
CA TYR A 155 -11.33 7.54 11.03
C TYR A 155 -10.13 7.74 11.97
N GLY A 156 -10.07 8.94 12.58
CA GLY A 156 -9.02 9.32 13.53
C GLY A 156 -7.82 10.01 12.89
N SER A 157 -6.73 10.15 13.67
CA SER A 157 -5.49 10.79 13.22
C SER A 157 -4.80 10.00 12.10
N THR A 158 -3.92 10.64 11.33
CA THR A 158 -3.13 9.98 10.28
C THR A 158 -2.40 8.74 10.80
N SER A 159 -1.86 8.79 12.03
CA SER A 159 -1.21 7.65 12.66
C SER A 159 -2.19 6.51 12.99
N ALA A 160 -3.42 6.84 13.42
CA ALA A 160 -4.47 5.84 13.65
C ALA A 160 -4.93 5.19 12.34
N LYS A 161 -5.07 5.96 11.27
CA LYS A 161 -5.39 5.43 9.92
C LYS A 161 -4.29 4.48 9.42
N ARG A 162 -3.01 4.84 9.59
CA ARG A 162 -1.87 3.95 9.25
C ARG A 162 -1.90 2.64 10.04
N LEU A 163 -2.26 2.69 11.33
CA LEU A 163 -2.40 1.51 12.16
C LEU A 163 -3.54 0.60 11.67
N GLN A 164 -4.71 1.17 11.35
CA GLN A 164 -5.85 0.44 10.79
C GLN A 164 -5.46 -0.27 9.50
N ILE A 165 -4.85 0.45 8.55
CA ILE A 165 -4.44 -0.09 7.25
C ILE A 165 -3.36 -1.17 7.42
N GLY A 166 -2.33 -0.90 8.22
CA GLY A 166 -1.19 -1.81 8.39
C GLY A 166 -1.51 -3.11 9.13
N ASN A 167 -2.57 -3.13 9.95
CA ASN A 167 -3.01 -4.32 10.67
C ASN A 167 -4.19 -5.04 10.00
N ALA A 168 -4.76 -4.47 8.95
CA ALA A 168 -5.92 -5.03 8.28
C ALA A 168 -5.59 -6.31 7.49
N VAL A 169 -6.60 -7.18 7.36
CA VAL A 169 -6.62 -8.22 6.34
C VAL A 169 -7.10 -7.57 5.03
N PRO A 170 -6.40 -7.77 3.90
CA PRO A 170 -6.80 -7.19 2.62
C PRO A 170 -8.22 -7.59 2.21
N PRO A 171 -9.12 -6.65 1.81
CA PRO A 171 -10.47 -6.99 1.37
C PRO A 171 -10.54 -8.04 0.25
N LEU A 172 -9.63 -8.02 -0.74
CA LEU A 172 -9.61 -9.05 -1.79
C LEU A 172 -9.36 -10.46 -1.23
N LEU A 173 -8.49 -10.59 -0.22
CA LEU A 173 -8.26 -11.86 0.47
C LEU A 173 -9.51 -12.28 1.26
N SER A 174 -10.16 -11.33 1.94
CA SER A 174 -11.40 -11.58 2.67
C SER A 174 -12.53 -12.05 1.75
N VAL A 175 -12.66 -11.49 0.54
CA VAL A 175 -13.64 -11.92 -0.46
C VAL A 175 -13.36 -13.37 -0.90
N ALA A 176 -12.11 -13.71 -1.20
CA ALA A 176 -11.74 -15.07 -1.59
C ALA A 176 -12.02 -16.10 -0.48
N LEU A 177 -11.73 -15.74 0.79
CA LEU A 177 -12.03 -16.58 1.95
C LEU A 177 -13.55 -16.72 2.16
N ALA A 178 -14.30 -15.63 2.05
CA ALA A 178 -15.75 -15.63 2.20
C ALA A 178 -16.41 -16.52 1.14
N GLN A 179 -15.95 -16.46 -0.12
CA GLN A 179 -16.45 -17.34 -1.18
C GLN A 179 -16.17 -18.81 -0.86
N ALA A 180 -14.95 -19.15 -0.43
CA ALA A 180 -14.62 -20.54 -0.07
C ALA A 180 -15.47 -21.05 1.11
N VAL A 181 -15.75 -20.20 2.10
CA VAL A 181 -16.66 -20.54 3.21
C VAL A 181 -18.10 -20.69 2.72
N PHE A 182 -18.56 -19.81 1.83
CA PHE A 182 -19.90 -19.88 1.27
C PHE A 182 -20.13 -21.16 0.48
N ASP A 183 -19.21 -21.52 -0.41
CA ASP A 183 -19.26 -22.77 -1.19
C ASP A 183 -19.26 -23.99 -0.26
N PHE A 184 -18.46 -23.92 0.81
CA PHE A 184 -18.44 -24.97 1.83
C PHE A 184 -19.77 -25.10 2.59
N LEU A 185 -20.48 -24.00 2.84
CA LEU A 185 -21.74 -24.05 3.59
C LEU A 185 -22.94 -24.39 2.71
N LYS A 186 -22.88 -24.10 1.41
CA LYS A 186 -23.98 -24.39 0.48
C LYS A 186 -24.10 -25.86 0.07
N GLY A 187 -22.97 -26.59 0.04
CA GLY A 187 -22.92 -27.97 -0.49
C GLY A 187 -22.87 -27.98 -2.00
#